data_AF-A0A363CZ22-F1
#
_entry.id   AF-A0A363CZ22-F1
#
_cell.length_a   1.000
_cell.length_b   1.000
_cell.length_c   1.000
_cell.angle_alpha   90.00
_cell.angle_beta   90.00
_cell.angle_gamma   90.00
#
_symmetry.space_group_name_H-M   'P 1'
#
loop_
_entity.id
_entity.type
_entity.pdbx_description
1 polymer ?
#
loop_
_entity_poly.entity_id
_entity_poly.type
_entity_poly.pdbx_seq_one_letter_code
_entity_poly.pdbx_strand_id
1 'polypeptide(L)'
;MEIIIIEIVFIFLLFFLEILKEKIDYVYMEIITHPKLDNKLHIFGDSLYMIGGSVTGAGIYEYILKENFLFFVLSYGIMFILIGASIRSHYQKEKK
;
A
#
# COMPACT_ATOMS: atom_id res chain seq x y z
N MET A 1 -18.14 -1.47 28.05
CA MET A 1 -18.58 -0.82 26.79
C MET A 1 -17.39 -0.42 25.93
N GLU A 2 -16.40 0.30 26.47
CA GLU A 2 -15.20 0.74 25.73
C GLU A 2 -14.39 -0.40 25.11
N ILE A 3 -14.20 -1.52 25.82
CA ILE A 3 -13.45 -2.69 25.31
C ILE A 3 -14.14 -3.31 24.08
N ILE A 4 -15.47 -3.43 24.12
CA ILE A 4 -16.28 -3.98 23.01
C ILE A 4 -16.16 -3.08 21.78
N ILE A 5 -16.13 -1.76 21.96
CA ILE A 5 -15.95 -0.80 20.86
C ILE A 5 -14.57 -0.97 20.22
N ILE A 6 -13.51 -1.14 21.02
CA ILE A 6 -12.15 -1.37 20.52
C ILE A 6 -12.06 -2.66 19.71
N GLU A 7 -12.66 -3.75 20.20
CA GLU A 7 -12.69 -5.04 19.49
C GLU A 7 -13.43 -4.92 18.15
N ILE A 8 -14.58 -4.25 18.13
CA ILE A 8 -15.33 -4.00 16.88
C ILE A 8 -14.48 -3.20 15.89
N VAL A 9 -13.81 -2.14 16.33
CA VAL A 9 -12.89 -1.36 15.48
C VAL A 9 -11.78 -2.24 14.92
N PHE A 10 -11.20 -3.13 15.74
CA PHE A 10 -10.13 -4.02 15.31
C PHE A 10 -10.60 -5.04 14.27
N ILE A 11 -11.79 -5.61 14.46
CA ILE A 11 -12.43 -6.53 13.49
C ILE A 11 -12.68 -5.82 12.16
N PHE A 12 -13.22 -4.59 12.19
CA PHE A 12 -13.43 -3.79 10.98
C PHE A 12 -12.11 -3.45 10.29
N LEU A 13 -11.05 -3.18 11.04
CA LEU A 13 -9.74 -2.85 10.50
C LEU A 13 -9.09 -4.07 9.82
N LEU A 14 -9.21 -5.26 10.41
CA LEU A 14 -8.79 -6.52 9.80
C LEU A 14 -9.58 -6.84 8.54
N PHE A 15 -10.90 -6.68 8.58
CA PHE A 15 -11.77 -6.88 7.42
C PHE A 15 -11.44 -5.91 6.27
N PHE A 16 -11.17 -4.64 6.61
CA PHE A 16 -10.74 -3.65 5.63
C PHE A 16 -9.40 -4.01 4.99
N LEU A 17 -8.43 -4.50 5.78
CA LEU A 17 -7.14 -4.98 5.28
C LEU A 17 -7.32 -6.17 4.33
N GLU A 18 -8.19 -7.13 4.64
CA GLU A 18 -8.47 -8.29 3.79
C GLU A 18 -9.05 -7.87 2.43
N ILE A 19 -10.05 -6.98 2.43
CA ILE A 19 -10.62 -6.43 1.18
C ILE A 19 -9.56 -5.67 0.38
N LEU A 20 -8.70 -4.91 1.06
CA LEU A 20 -7.64 -4.17 0.40
C LEU A 20 -6.67 -5.13 -0.29
N LYS A 21 -6.33 -6.24 0.38
CA LYS A 21 -5.43 -7.27 -0.13
C LYS A 21 -5.98 -7.94 -1.38
N GLU A 22 -7.24 -8.37 -1.38
CA GLU A 22 -7.89 -8.95 -2.57
C GLU A 22 -7.88 -7.99 -3.77
N LYS A 23 -8.15 -6.70 -3.53
CA LYS A 23 -8.12 -5.69 -4.59
C LYS A 23 -6.72 -5.43 -5.12
N ILE A 24 -5.72 -5.41 -4.25
CA ILE A 24 -4.33 -5.23 -4.66
C ILE A 24 -3.85 -6.47 -5.44
N ASP A 25 -4.28 -7.67 -5.05
CA ASP A 25 -4.01 -8.91 -5.78
C ASP A 25 -4.66 -8.91 -7.17
N TYR A 26 -5.88 -8.36 -7.30
CA TYR A 26 -6.52 -8.18 -8.61
C TYR A 26 -5.71 -7.25 -9.52
N VAL A 27 -5.26 -6.10 -8.99
CA VAL A 27 -4.41 -5.15 -9.73
C VAL A 27 -3.09 -5.81 -10.12
N TYR A 28 -2.49 -6.62 -9.24
CA TYR A 28 -1.30 -7.40 -9.56
C TYR A 28 -1.57 -8.33 -10.76
N MET A 29 -2.63 -9.14 -10.69
CA MET A 29 -2.99 -10.10 -11.75
C MET A 29 -3.25 -9.41 -13.10
N GLU A 30 -3.83 -8.21 -13.09
CA GLU A 30 -4.06 -7.41 -14.30
C GLU A 30 -2.76 -6.86 -14.90
N ILE A 31 -1.77 -6.51 -14.06
CA ILE A 31 -0.47 -6.03 -14.56
C ILE A 31 0.39 -7.20 -15.07
N ILE A 32 0.40 -8.37 -14.41
CA ILE A 32 1.22 -9.52 -14.84
C ILE A 32 0.75 -10.14 -16.15
N THR A 33 -0.56 -10.09 -16.42
CA THR A 33 -1.14 -10.64 -17.66
C THR A 33 -0.66 -9.88 -18.90
N HIS A 34 0.01 -8.73 -18.73
CA HIS A 34 0.65 -8.01 -19.80
C HIS A 34 2.11 -8.50 -20.04
N PRO A 35 2.41 -9.16 -21.16
CA PRO A 35 3.71 -9.83 -21.39
C PRO A 35 4.93 -8.90 -21.46
N LYS A 36 4.71 -7.59 -21.59
CA LYS A 36 5.78 -6.57 -21.58
C LYS A 36 6.09 -6.03 -20.18
N LEU A 37 5.16 -6.19 -19.24
CA LEU A 37 5.24 -5.65 -17.88
C LEU A 37 5.74 -6.70 -16.88
N ASP A 38 5.51 -7.99 -17.14
CA ASP A 38 5.98 -9.11 -16.32
C ASP A 38 7.49 -9.01 -15.96
N ASN A 39 8.35 -8.86 -16.97
CA ASN A 39 9.79 -8.73 -16.76
C ASN A 39 10.23 -7.46 -15.99
N LYS A 40 9.36 -6.44 -15.90
CA LYS A 40 9.64 -5.15 -15.25
C LYS A 40 8.82 -4.93 -13.98
N LEU A 41 8.03 -5.92 -13.59
CA LEU A 41 7.06 -5.81 -12.51
C LEU A 41 7.74 -5.50 -11.18
N HIS A 42 8.88 -6.13 -10.92
CA HIS A 42 9.71 -5.88 -9.74
C HIS A 42 10.21 -4.43 -9.67
N ILE A 43 10.67 -3.87 -10.81
CA ILE A 43 11.13 -2.49 -10.91
C ILE A 43 9.96 -1.53 -10.64
N PHE A 44 8.79 -1.84 -11.19
CA PHE A 44 7.58 -1.05 -11.00
C PHE A 44 7.12 -1.07 -9.53
N GLY A 45 7.08 -2.25 -8.90
CA GLY A 45 6.76 -2.40 -7.48
C GLY A 45 7.74 -1.66 -6.57
N ASP A 46 9.04 -1.80 -6.80
CA ASP A 46 10.08 -1.09 -6.04
C ASP A 46 9.99 0.43 -6.24
N SER A 47 9.70 0.88 -7.46
CA SER A 47 9.51 2.31 -7.76
C SER A 47 8.30 2.88 -7.02
N LEU A 48 7.16 2.19 -7.06
CA LEU A 48 5.96 2.60 -6.31
C LEU A 48 6.22 2.64 -4.80
N TYR A 49 6.92 1.64 -4.27
CA TYR A 49 7.27 1.59 -2.86
C TYR A 49 8.16 2.77 -2.45
N MET A 50 9.19 3.09 -3.25
CA MET A 50 10.07 4.24 -3.00
C MET A 50 9.31 5.57 -3.09
N ILE A 51 8.51 5.76 -4.15
CA ILE A 51 7.70 6.98 -4.33
C ILE A 51 6.73 7.15 -3.15
N GLY A 52 5.99 6.10 -2.80
CA GLY A 52 5.06 6.11 -1.68
C GLY A 52 5.74 6.44 -0.36
N GLY A 53 6.93 5.87 -0.12
CA GLY A 53 7.77 6.18 1.05
C GLY A 53 8.18 7.66 1.11
N SER A 54 8.67 8.22 0.00
CA SER A 54 9.06 9.63 -0.07
C SER A 54 7.88 10.59 0.12
N VAL A 55 6.73 10.30 -0.51
CA VAL A 55 5.50 11.10 -0.38
C VAL A 55 4.96 11.06 1.06
N THR A 56 4.95 9.87 1.68
CA THR A 56 4.53 9.70 3.08
C THR A 56 5.48 10.43 4.02
N GLY A 57 6.80 10.31 3.81
CA GLY A 57 7.81 11.03 4.59
C GLY A 57 7.66 12.55 4.50
N ALA A 58 7.39 13.09 3.32
CA ALA A 58 7.10 14.51 3.13
C ALA A 58 5.82 14.93 3.86
N GLY A 59 4.75 14.14 3.78
CA GLY A 59 3.50 14.41 4.50
C GLY A 59 3.66 14.39 6.02
N ILE A 60 4.45 13.46 6.56
CA ILE A 60 4.76 13.38 8.00
C ILE A 60 5.61 14.59 8.43
N TYR A 61 6.60 14.98 7.63
CA TYR A 61 7.44 16.14 7.92
C TYR A 61 6.62 17.44 7.99
N GLU A 62 5.69 17.62 7.03
CA GLU A 62 4.77 18.77 7.03
C GLU A 62 3.89 18.79 8.28
N TYR A 63 3.39 17.62 8.71
CA TYR A 63 2.59 17.48 9.92
C TYR A 63 3.39 17.84 11.19
N ILE A 64 4.64 17.38 11.31
CA ILE A 64 5.47 17.63 12.50
C ILE A 64 5.86 19.10 12.62
N LEU A 65 6.20 19.77 11.51
CA LEU A 65 6.78 21.12 11.55
C LEU A 65 5.77 22.26 11.41
N LYS A 66 4.68 22.02 10.69
CA LYS A 66 3.70 23.07 10.37
C LYS A 66 2.32 22.77 10.94
N GLU A 67 2.17 21.66 11.67
CA GLU A 67 0.88 21.14 12.16
C GLU A 67 -0.17 20.98 11.04
N ASN A 68 0.28 20.92 9.78
CA ASN A 68 -0.58 20.86 8.63
C ASN A 68 -0.77 19.39 8.22
N PHE A 69 -1.98 18.89 8.42
CA PHE A 69 -2.30 17.50 8.10
C PHE A 69 -2.71 17.35 6.63
N LEU A 70 -1.75 16.93 5.80
CA LEU A 70 -1.98 16.64 4.38
C LEU A 70 -2.58 15.24 4.18
N PHE A 71 -3.85 15.07 4.56
CA PHE A 71 -4.56 13.80 4.50
C PHE A 71 -4.43 13.08 3.14
N PHE A 72 -4.65 13.81 2.04
CA PHE A 72 -4.56 13.23 0.70
C PHE A 72 -3.14 12.73 0.38
N VAL A 73 -2.12 13.53 0.69
CA VAL A 73 -0.71 13.17 0.45
C VAL A 73 -0.34 11.90 1.21
N LEU A 74 -0.71 11.82 2.49
CA LEU A 74 -0.49 10.64 3.32
C LEU A 74 -1.28 9.42 2.79
N SER A 75 -2.54 9.60 2.40
CA SER A 75 -3.36 8.51 1.87
C SER A 75 -2.81 7.93 0.56
N TYR A 76 -2.37 8.78 -0.38
CA TYR A 76 -1.75 8.34 -1.63
C TYR A 76 -0.37 7.73 -1.41
N GLY A 77 0.43 8.29 -0.49
CA GLY A 77 1.72 7.74 -0.11
C GLY A 77 1.59 6.32 0.44
N ILE A 78 0.69 6.11 1.39
CA ILE A 78 0.39 4.79 1.96
C ILE A 78 -0.13 3.83 0.87
N MET A 79 -1.03 4.30 -0.01
CA MET A 79 -1.55 3.47 -1.10
C MET A 79 -0.43 2.97 -2.03
N PHE A 80 0.51 3.84 -2.41
CA PHE A 80 1.66 3.46 -3.24
C PHE A 80 2.62 2.50 -2.53
N ILE A 81 2.84 2.67 -1.22
CA ILE A 81 3.60 1.72 -0.41
C ILE A 81 2.94 0.35 -0.45
N LEU A 82 1.63 0.27 -0.21
CA LEU A 82 0.89 -1.00 -0.15
C LEU A 82 0.88 -1.71 -1.51
N ILE A 83 0.62 -0.98 -2.60
CA ILE A 83 0.64 -1.54 -3.95
C ILE A 83 2.06 -2.02 -4.30
N GLY A 84 3.07 -1.17 -4.10
CA GLY A 84 4.46 -1.51 -4.41
C GLY A 84 4.97 -2.71 -3.61
N ALA A 85 4.65 -2.77 -2.31
CA ALA A 85 5.00 -3.89 -1.44
C ALA A 85 4.33 -5.19 -1.84
N SER A 86 3.05 -5.16 -2.25
CA SER A 86 2.34 -6.36 -2.70
C SER A 86 2.92 -6.91 -4.00
N ILE A 87 3.17 -6.04 -4.99
CA ILE A 87 3.80 -6.42 -6.26
C ILE A 87 5.16 -7.08 -6.01
N ARG A 88 5.99 -6.48 -5.14
CA ARG A 88 7.27 -7.04 -4.74
C ARG A 88 7.13 -8.39 -4.04
N SER A 89 6.14 -8.55 -3.16
CA SER A 89 5.91 -9.78 -2.41
C SER A 89 5.53 -10.95 -3.31
N HIS A 90 4.63 -10.72 -4.28
CA HIS A 90 4.22 -11.77 -5.22
C HIS A 90 5.34 -12.17 -6.17
N TYR A 91 6.09 -11.22 -6.72
CA TYR A 91 7.24 -11.52 -7.58
C TYR A 91 8.31 -12.37 -6.87
N GLN A 92 8.52 -12.15 -5.56
CA GLN A 92 9.45 -12.97 -4.76
C GLN A 92 8.92 -14.39 -4.49
N LYS A 93 7.60 -14.59 -4.46
CA LYS A 93 7.00 -15.92 -4.29
C LYS A 93 7.05 -16.76 -5.56
N GLU A 94 6.88 -16.15 -6.73
CA GLU A 94 6.90 -16.86 -8.03
C GLU A 94 8.31 -17.33 -8.45
N LYS A 95 9.37 -16.73 -7.89
CA LYS A 95 10.77 -17.11 -8.16
C LYS A 95 11.40 -18.10 -7.16
N LYS A 96 10.63 -18.57 -6.17
CA LYS A 96 11.05 -19.59 -5.18
C LYS A 96 10.54 -20.96 -5.58
#